data_AF-A0A2V7T1Q2-F1
#
_entry.id   AF-A0A2V7T1Q2-F1
#
_cell.length_a   1.000
_cell.length_b   1.000
_cell.length_c   1.000
_cell.angle_alpha   90.00
_cell.angle_beta   90.00
_cell.angle_gamma   90.00
#
_symmetry.space_group_name_H-M   'P 1'
#
loop_
_entity.id
_entity.type
_entity.pdbx_description
1 polymer ?
#
loop_
_entity_poly.entity_id
_entity_poly.type
_entity_poly.pdbx_seq_one_letter_code
_entity_poly.pdbx_strand_id
1 'polypeptide(L)'
;MTEPLTIAPAPLAPTTDQYESETAELTRTYESHGGLWGWITSVDHKSIGKRYIVTCFAWFLLAGVNAAIMRLQLARPENDLVGPDKYNQLFTVHGSAMMFLFAVPVMTAFSTYLIPLMVGTREVAYPRLNSFGYYVFLIGGLFLFTGLYTNTGPDTGWFAYVPLSGPEYAPGKRVDVWAQVVTFTEIAALVAAIEMIVTILKMRAPGMSLNRIPLYVWSILVVSFMILFAMPSVAMASTMMLAMDRLVATHFFNRAEGGDPLLWQHLFWFFGHPEVYI
;
A
#
# COMPACT_ATOMS: atom_id res chain seq x y z
N MET A 1 49.09 14.04 44.06
CA MET A 1 49.75 14.10 42.74
C MET A 1 48.71 13.73 41.70
N THR A 2 48.10 14.72 41.06
CA THR A 2 47.19 14.53 39.93
C THR A 2 48.01 14.56 38.65
N GLU A 3 48.12 13.41 37.98
CA GLU A 3 48.74 13.33 36.66
C GLU A 3 47.97 14.22 35.68
N PRO A 4 48.66 15.10 34.91
CA PRO A 4 48.00 15.88 33.88
C PRO A 4 47.60 14.95 32.73
N LEU A 5 46.29 14.86 32.47
CA LEU A 5 45.72 14.20 31.30
C LEU A 5 46.42 14.71 30.04
N THR A 6 47.28 13.88 29.45
CA THR A 6 47.95 14.17 28.19
C THR A 6 46.89 14.00 27.09
N ILE A 7 46.31 15.12 26.65
CA ILE A 7 45.41 15.12 25.50
C ILE A 7 46.26 14.79 24.29
N ALA A 8 46.05 13.61 23.70
CA ALA A 8 46.69 13.23 22.44
C ALA A 8 46.41 14.33 21.39
N PRO A 9 47.40 14.73 20.58
CA PRO A 9 47.20 15.73 19.55
C PRO A 9 46.07 15.31 18.62
N ALA A 10 45.18 16.25 18.27
CA ALA A 10 44.10 15.99 17.36
C ALA A 10 44.65 15.38 16.06
N PRO A 11 44.02 14.31 15.51
CA PRO A 11 44.48 13.71 14.26
C PRO A 11 44.62 14.79 13.18
N LEU A 12 45.71 14.75 12.43
CA LEU A 12 45.92 15.63 11.28
C LEU A 12 44.76 15.47 10.30
N ALA A 13 44.36 16.58 9.66
CA ALA A 13 43.34 16.52 8.62
C ALA A 13 43.78 15.52 7.52
N PRO A 14 42.88 14.67 7.01
CA PRO A 14 43.23 13.67 6.01
C PRO A 14 43.84 14.32 4.78
N THR A 15 44.82 13.66 4.15
CA THR A 15 45.33 14.10 2.85
C THR A 15 44.25 13.94 1.78
N THR A 16 44.37 14.67 0.66
CA THR A 16 43.42 14.56 -0.46
C THR A 16 43.28 13.11 -0.95
N ASP A 17 44.39 12.38 -1.04
CA ASP A 17 44.40 10.95 -1.43
C ASP A 17 43.65 10.07 -0.42
N GLN A 18 43.76 10.36 0.89
CA GLN A 18 43.01 9.65 1.93
C GLN A 18 41.51 9.93 1.80
N TYR A 19 41.13 11.18 1.55
CA TYR A 19 39.74 11.57 1.31
C TYR A 19 39.14 10.88 0.09
N GLU A 20 39.87 10.82 -1.02
CA GLU A 20 39.42 10.17 -2.25
C GLU A 20 39.28 8.65 -2.06
N SER A 21 40.24 8.02 -1.39
CA SER A 21 40.19 6.59 -1.05
C SER A 21 39.00 6.25 -0.15
N GLU A 22 38.79 7.01 0.93
CA GLU A 22 37.65 6.82 1.85
C GLU A 22 36.32 7.03 1.13
N THR A 23 36.23 8.04 0.26
CA THR A 23 35.01 8.31 -0.54
C THR A 23 34.73 7.18 -1.52
N ALA A 24 35.75 6.63 -2.17
CA ALA A 24 35.62 5.49 -3.07
C ALA A 24 35.16 4.22 -2.31
N GLU A 25 35.71 3.97 -1.12
CA GLU A 25 35.31 2.83 -0.29
C GLU A 25 33.86 2.96 0.21
N LEU A 26 33.47 4.16 0.66
CA LEU A 26 32.09 4.45 1.04
C LEU A 26 31.15 4.28 -0.15
N THR A 27 31.52 4.79 -1.32
CA THR A 27 30.70 4.66 -2.54
C THR A 27 30.49 3.19 -2.89
N ARG A 28 31.55 2.38 -2.87
CA ARG A 28 31.46 0.94 -3.15
C ARG A 28 30.62 0.19 -2.12
N THR A 29 30.66 0.60 -0.86
CA THR A 29 29.91 -0.03 0.25
C THR A 29 28.42 0.32 0.20
N TYR A 30 28.09 1.56 -0.17
CA TYR A 30 26.72 2.07 -0.24
C TYR A 30 26.09 1.98 -1.64
N GLU A 31 26.85 1.59 -2.65
CA GLU A 31 26.31 1.32 -3.98
C GLU A 31 25.33 0.14 -3.94
N SER A 32 24.15 0.37 -4.50
CA SER A 32 23.23 -0.72 -4.81
C SER A 32 23.85 -1.57 -5.93
N HIS A 33 23.72 -2.89 -5.83
CA HIS A 33 24.07 -3.77 -6.93
C HIS A 33 23.47 -3.29 -8.26
N GLY A 34 24.26 -3.34 -9.34
CA GLY A 34 23.80 -2.94 -10.66
C GLY A 34 22.78 -3.94 -11.24
N GLY A 35 22.04 -3.48 -12.26
CA GLY A 35 21.17 -4.32 -13.07
C GLY A 35 19.86 -4.74 -12.39
N LEU A 36 19.20 -5.75 -12.98
CA LEU A 36 17.89 -6.23 -12.54
C LEU A 36 17.93 -6.85 -11.15
N TRP A 37 19.01 -7.53 -10.79
CA TRP A 37 19.13 -8.17 -9.48
C TRP A 37 19.18 -7.14 -8.35
N GLY A 38 20.03 -6.12 -8.49
CA GLY A 38 20.10 -5.06 -7.48
C GLY A 38 18.88 -4.15 -7.48
N TRP A 39 18.14 -4.06 -8.58
CA TRP A 39 16.77 -3.55 -8.53
C TRP A 39 15.93 -4.47 -7.63
N ILE A 40 15.78 -5.75 -7.92
CA ILE A 40 14.89 -6.64 -7.14
C ILE A 40 15.28 -6.69 -5.64
N THR A 41 16.56 -6.76 -5.31
CA THR A 41 17.03 -6.94 -3.93
C THR A 41 17.23 -5.63 -3.15
N SER A 42 16.91 -4.47 -3.75
CA SER A 42 17.08 -3.17 -3.08
C SER A 42 16.18 -3.04 -1.85
N VAL A 43 16.76 -2.56 -0.76
CA VAL A 43 16.07 -2.25 0.50
C VAL A 43 16.09 -0.76 0.84
N ASP A 44 16.68 0.06 -0.02
CA ASP A 44 16.78 1.52 0.17
C ASP A 44 15.41 2.18 0.01
N HIS A 45 14.99 2.98 0.99
CA HIS A 45 13.68 3.64 0.95
C HIS A 45 13.49 4.56 -0.26
N LYS A 46 14.56 5.17 -0.80
CA LYS A 46 14.43 6.04 -1.99
C LYS A 46 14.13 5.22 -3.23
N SER A 47 14.84 4.11 -3.39
CA SER A 47 14.61 3.13 -4.46
C SER A 47 13.19 2.56 -4.38
N ILE A 48 12.77 2.11 -3.19
CA ILE A 48 11.43 1.54 -2.96
C ILE A 48 10.34 2.60 -3.15
N GLY A 49 10.51 3.80 -2.58
CA GLY A 49 9.57 4.91 -2.73
C GLY A 49 9.36 5.30 -4.20
N LYS A 50 10.44 5.40 -4.99
CA LYS A 50 10.35 5.63 -6.44
C LYS A 50 9.57 4.53 -7.16
N ARG A 51 9.77 3.27 -6.79
CA ARG A 51 9.02 2.15 -7.39
C ARG A 51 7.55 2.23 -7.07
N TYR A 52 7.19 2.47 -5.81
CA TYR A 52 5.80 2.65 -5.44
C TYR A 52 5.16 3.79 -6.23
N ILE A 53 5.83 4.95 -6.33
CA ILE A 53 5.30 6.09 -7.11
C ILE A 53 5.03 5.66 -8.55
N VAL A 54 6.02 5.09 -9.25
CA VAL A 54 5.87 4.65 -10.65
C VAL A 54 4.76 3.61 -10.80
N THR A 55 4.71 2.62 -9.92
CA THR A 55 3.70 1.55 -9.94
C THR A 55 2.29 2.09 -9.65
N CYS A 56 2.14 3.01 -8.70
CA CYS A 56 0.86 3.69 -8.42
C CYS A 56 0.37 4.47 -9.65
N PHE A 57 1.25 5.22 -10.31
CA PHE A 57 0.89 5.93 -11.54
C PHE A 57 0.55 4.98 -12.69
N ALA A 58 1.21 3.82 -12.81
CA ALA A 58 0.85 2.80 -13.78
C ALA A 58 -0.57 2.26 -13.52
N TRP A 59 -0.91 1.94 -12.26
CA TRP A 59 -2.26 1.52 -11.88
C TRP A 59 -3.31 2.61 -12.10
N PHE A 60 -2.98 3.87 -11.79
CA PHE A 60 -3.83 5.02 -12.07
C PHE A 60 -4.16 5.15 -13.56
N LEU A 61 -3.16 5.02 -14.43
CA LEU A 61 -3.39 5.10 -15.88
C LEU A 61 -4.27 3.94 -16.37
N LEU A 62 -4.01 2.71 -15.90
CA LEU A 62 -4.83 1.55 -16.26
C LEU A 62 -6.27 1.68 -15.73
N ALA A 63 -6.46 2.16 -14.51
CA ALA A 63 -7.78 2.47 -13.95
C ALA A 63 -8.46 3.62 -14.73
N GLY A 64 -7.70 4.61 -15.18
CA GLY A 64 -8.17 5.72 -16.01
C GLY A 64 -8.66 5.25 -17.39
N VAL A 65 -8.00 4.27 -18.00
CA VAL A 65 -8.48 3.62 -19.23
C VAL A 65 -9.83 2.95 -19.00
N ASN A 66 -10.00 2.20 -17.89
CA ASN A 66 -11.30 1.60 -17.55
C ASN A 66 -12.38 2.68 -17.38
N ALA A 67 -12.05 3.80 -16.73
CA ALA A 67 -12.97 4.93 -16.58
C ALA A 67 -13.37 5.55 -17.93
N ALA A 68 -12.41 5.73 -18.83
CA ALA A 68 -12.67 6.26 -20.16
C ALA A 68 -13.61 5.35 -20.95
N ILE A 69 -13.40 4.03 -20.91
CA ILE A 69 -14.29 3.05 -21.57
C ILE A 69 -15.71 3.13 -21.00
N MET A 70 -15.86 3.18 -19.67
CA MET A 70 -17.18 3.36 -19.04
C MET A 70 -17.86 4.66 -19.47
N ARG A 71 -17.12 5.76 -19.53
CA ARG A 71 -17.66 7.07 -19.95
C ARG A 71 -18.05 7.08 -21.42
N LEU A 72 -17.30 6.38 -22.29
CA LEU A 72 -17.66 6.20 -23.69
C LEU A 72 -18.92 5.35 -23.85
N GLN A 73 -19.08 4.28 -23.05
CA GLN A 73 -20.32 3.50 -23.02
C GLN A 73 -21.52 4.37 -22.65
N LEU A 74 -21.38 5.23 -21.64
CA LEU A 74 -22.44 6.12 -21.16
C LEU A 74 -22.62 7.41 -21.97
N ALA A 75 -21.89 7.59 -23.08
CA ALA A 75 -21.92 8.85 -23.85
C ALA A 75 -23.28 9.13 -24.51
N ARG A 76 -24.07 8.08 -24.78
CA ARG A 76 -25.44 8.17 -25.29
C ARG A 76 -26.28 7.00 -24.76
N PRO A 77 -27.62 7.16 -24.68
CA PRO A 77 -28.52 6.03 -24.39
C PRO A 77 -28.38 4.91 -25.42
N GLU A 78 -28.65 3.66 -25.00
CA GLU A 78 -28.64 2.45 -25.86
C GLU A 78 -27.34 2.24 -26.67
N ASN A 79 -26.20 2.62 -26.10
CA ASN A 79 -24.89 2.36 -26.71
C ASN A 79 -24.48 0.89 -26.53
N ASP A 80 -23.70 0.35 -27.46
CA ASP A 80 -23.35 -1.08 -27.54
C ASP A 80 -21.84 -1.35 -27.44
N LEU A 81 -21.05 -0.39 -26.96
CA LEU A 81 -19.59 -0.49 -26.85
C LEU A 81 -19.15 -1.61 -25.89
N VAL A 82 -19.78 -1.74 -24.72
CA VAL A 82 -19.54 -2.83 -23.77
C VAL A 82 -20.84 -3.39 -23.21
N GLY A 83 -20.91 -4.71 -23.11
CA GLY A 83 -22.06 -5.39 -22.50
C GLY A 83 -22.13 -5.22 -20.98
N PRO A 84 -23.29 -5.53 -20.35
CA PRO A 84 -23.51 -5.32 -18.91
C PRO A 84 -22.48 -6.00 -18.00
N ASP A 85 -22.10 -7.25 -18.31
CA ASP A 85 -21.11 -8.02 -17.54
C ASP A 85 -19.73 -7.32 -17.52
N LYS A 86 -19.25 -6.92 -18.70
CA LYS A 86 -17.95 -6.24 -18.81
C LYS A 86 -18.01 -4.84 -18.21
N TYR A 87 -19.13 -4.13 -18.32
CA TYR A 87 -19.31 -2.84 -17.67
C TYR A 87 -19.19 -2.94 -16.14
N ASN A 88 -19.86 -3.93 -15.53
CA ASN A 88 -19.77 -4.18 -14.09
C ASN A 88 -18.34 -4.54 -13.66
N GLN A 89 -17.63 -5.34 -14.45
CA GLN A 89 -16.22 -5.63 -14.21
C GLN A 89 -15.34 -4.38 -14.28
N LEU A 90 -15.50 -3.56 -15.33
CA LEU A 90 -14.74 -2.32 -15.51
C LEU A 90 -14.98 -1.34 -14.36
N PHE A 91 -16.24 -1.18 -13.94
CA PHE A 91 -16.61 -0.33 -12.81
C PHE A 91 -15.99 -0.79 -11.51
N THR A 92 -16.10 -2.09 -11.21
CA THR A 92 -15.58 -2.66 -9.97
C THR A 92 -14.06 -2.57 -9.91
N VAL A 93 -13.37 -2.97 -10.99
CA VAL A 93 -11.90 -2.91 -11.08
C VAL A 93 -11.41 -1.47 -11.06
N HIS A 94 -12.09 -0.54 -11.74
CA HIS A 94 -11.75 0.89 -11.67
C HIS A 94 -11.82 1.41 -10.23
N GLY A 95 -12.95 1.19 -9.54
CA GLY A 95 -13.16 1.66 -8.17
C GLY A 95 -12.13 1.05 -7.20
N SER A 96 -11.94 -0.26 -7.27
CA SER A 96 -10.96 -0.95 -6.41
C SER A 96 -9.52 -0.53 -6.70
N ALA A 97 -9.15 -0.30 -7.97
CA ALA A 97 -7.81 0.18 -8.30
C ALA A 97 -7.57 1.62 -7.81
N MET A 98 -8.55 2.52 -7.95
CA MET A 98 -8.40 3.90 -7.49
C MET A 98 -8.27 3.98 -5.96
N MET A 99 -9.05 3.19 -5.24
CA MET A 99 -9.06 3.14 -3.78
C MET A 99 -7.82 2.42 -3.22
N PHE A 100 -7.65 1.14 -3.56
CA PHE A 100 -6.63 0.28 -2.96
C PHE A 100 -5.26 0.30 -3.65
N LEU A 101 -5.20 0.70 -4.94
CA LEU A 101 -3.96 0.67 -5.72
C LEU A 101 -3.38 2.05 -6.04
N PHE A 102 -4.09 3.13 -5.73
CA PHE A 102 -3.62 4.49 -6.04
C PHE A 102 -3.73 5.48 -4.88
N ALA A 103 -4.92 5.78 -4.37
CA ALA A 103 -5.15 6.90 -3.45
C ALA A 103 -4.28 6.85 -2.19
N VAL A 104 -4.41 5.81 -1.36
CA VAL A 104 -3.57 5.61 -0.17
C VAL A 104 -2.13 5.20 -0.52
N PRO A 105 -1.90 4.28 -1.49
CA PRO A 105 -0.56 3.86 -1.87
C PRO A 105 0.34 4.99 -2.37
N VAL A 106 -0.16 5.97 -3.13
CA VAL A 106 0.69 7.05 -3.64
C VAL A 106 1.16 7.96 -2.50
N MET A 107 0.30 8.23 -1.51
CA MET A 107 0.67 9.03 -0.33
C MET A 107 1.72 8.32 0.52
N THR A 108 1.54 7.02 0.76
CA THR A 108 2.53 6.20 1.47
C THR A 108 3.83 6.07 0.69
N ALA A 109 3.79 6.01 -0.65
CA ALA A 109 4.97 6.01 -1.52
C ALA A 109 5.84 7.26 -1.35
N PHE A 110 5.20 8.44 -1.43
CA PHE A 110 5.88 9.72 -1.19
C PHE A 110 6.41 9.80 0.24
N SER A 111 5.65 9.30 1.21
CA SER A 111 6.05 9.25 2.62
C SER A 111 7.32 8.43 2.83
N THR A 112 7.37 7.21 2.26
CA THR A 112 8.55 6.34 2.30
C THR A 112 9.78 7.03 1.70
N TYR A 113 9.61 7.82 0.64
CA TYR A 113 10.71 8.57 0.04
C TYR A 113 11.17 9.77 0.90
N LEU A 114 10.21 10.57 1.37
CA LEU A 114 10.47 11.89 1.97
C LEU A 114 10.72 11.86 3.48
N ILE A 115 9.99 11.02 4.22
CA ILE A 115 10.00 11.06 5.70
C ILE A 115 11.38 10.78 6.28
N PRO A 116 12.14 9.75 5.83
CA PRO A 116 13.48 9.52 6.34
C PRO A 116 14.38 10.76 6.20
N LEU A 117 14.27 11.46 5.07
CA LEU A 117 15.01 12.70 4.79
C LEU A 117 14.56 13.86 5.68
N MET A 118 13.25 14.00 5.94
CA MET A 118 12.69 15.06 6.78
C MET A 118 12.99 14.89 8.27
N VAL A 119 13.06 13.64 8.76
CA VAL A 119 13.37 13.34 10.16
C VAL A 119 14.87 13.12 10.41
N GLY A 120 15.69 13.16 9.36
CA GLY A 120 17.15 13.06 9.44
C GLY A 120 17.65 11.65 9.76
N THR A 121 16.90 10.60 9.39
CA THR A 121 17.36 9.21 9.46
C THR A 121 17.92 8.76 8.12
N ARG A 122 18.83 7.80 8.17
CA ARG A 122 19.43 7.20 6.97
C ARG A 122 18.47 6.32 6.20
N GLU A 123 17.55 5.69 6.92
CA GLU A 123 16.67 4.64 6.41
C GLU A 123 15.40 4.56 7.28
N VAL A 124 14.39 3.88 6.76
CA VAL A 124 13.19 3.46 7.50
C VAL A 124 13.48 2.38 8.55
N ALA A 125 12.56 2.21 9.51
CA ALA A 125 12.71 1.28 10.63
C ALA A 125 12.92 -0.18 10.23
N TYR A 126 12.22 -0.63 9.18
CA TYR A 126 12.25 -2.03 8.75
C TYR A 126 12.48 -2.14 7.23
N PRO A 127 13.71 -1.97 6.73
CA PRO A 127 13.99 -1.84 5.30
C PRO A 127 13.55 -3.05 4.46
N ARG A 128 13.71 -4.26 5.03
CA ARG A 128 13.27 -5.50 4.38
C ARG A 128 11.76 -5.66 4.38
N LEU A 129 11.09 -5.18 5.43
CA LEU A 129 9.63 -5.21 5.53
C LEU A 129 9.03 -4.25 4.51
N ASN A 130 9.61 -3.06 4.34
CA ASN A 130 9.25 -2.10 3.29
C ASN A 130 9.26 -2.74 1.89
N SER A 131 10.37 -3.43 1.58
CA SER A 131 10.56 -4.11 0.30
C SER A 131 9.52 -5.22 0.11
N PHE A 132 9.25 -6.00 1.16
CA PHE A 132 8.18 -7.00 1.16
C PHE A 132 6.81 -6.37 0.89
N GLY A 133 6.45 -5.29 1.59
CA GLY A 133 5.20 -4.56 1.37
C GLY A 133 5.03 -4.13 -0.08
N TYR A 134 6.11 -3.64 -0.72
CA TYR A 134 6.09 -3.24 -2.12
C TYR A 134 5.75 -4.40 -3.06
N TYR A 135 6.35 -5.58 -2.85
CA TYR A 135 6.06 -6.73 -3.70
C TYR A 135 4.65 -7.27 -3.48
N VAL A 136 4.16 -7.30 -2.24
CA VAL A 136 2.78 -7.69 -1.96
C VAL A 136 1.80 -6.74 -2.65
N PHE A 137 2.05 -5.44 -2.60
CA PHE A 137 1.29 -4.42 -3.31
C PHE A 137 1.30 -4.63 -4.83
N LEU A 138 2.47 -4.86 -5.42
CA LEU A 138 2.64 -5.12 -6.85
C LEU A 138 1.86 -6.37 -7.28
N ILE A 139 1.96 -7.46 -6.50
CA ILE A 139 1.24 -8.71 -6.75
C ILE A 139 -0.28 -8.49 -6.65
N GLY A 140 -0.76 -7.74 -5.66
CA GLY A 140 -2.18 -7.40 -5.52
C GLY A 140 -2.73 -6.66 -6.75
N GLY A 141 -1.99 -5.67 -7.26
CA GLY A 141 -2.37 -4.96 -8.47
C GLY A 141 -2.36 -5.83 -9.73
N LEU A 142 -1.30 -6.63 -9.91
CA LEU A 142 -1.22 -7.59 -11.02
C LEU A 142 -2.37 -8.60 -10.97
N PHE A 143 -2.73 -9.08 -9.77
CA PHE A 143 -3.81 -10.04 -9.59
C PHE A 143 -5.17 -9.44 -9.99
N LEU A 144 -5.46 -8.20 -9.59
CA LEU A 144 -6.70 -7.50 -9.97
C LEU A 144 -6.82 -7.31 -11.49
N PHE A 145 -5.78 -6.77 -12.14
CA PHE A 145 -5.82 -6.47 -13.57
C PHE A 145 -5.75 -7.75 -14.42
N THR A 146 -4.98 -8.75 -14.02
CA THR A 146 -4.98 -10.07 -14.69
C THR A 146 -6.39 -10.65 -14.67
N GLY A 147 -7.09 -10.58 -13.53
CA GLY A 147 -8.48 -11.01 -13.42
C GLY A 147 -9.40 -10.33 -14.44
N LEU A 148 -9.27 -9.02 -14.64
CA LEU A 148 -10.05 -8.29 -15.66
C LEU A 148 -9.77 -8.81 -17.08
N TYR A 149 -8.49 -9.04 -17.43
CA TYR A 149 -8.09 -9.50 -18.76
C TYR A 149 -8.47 -10.96 -19.01
N THR A 150 -8.49 -11.82 -17.99
CA THR A 150 -8.94 -13.22 -18.09
C THR A 150 -10.45 -13.39 -17.92
N ASN A 151 -11.21 -12.27 -17.88
CA ASN A 151 -12.66 -12.25 -17.70
C ASN A 151 -13.16 -12.86 -16.37
N THR A 152 -12.28 -12.87 -15.37
CA THR A 152 -12.54 -13.29 -13.98
C THR A 152 -12.47 -12.10 -13.01
N GLY A 153 -12.59 -10.87 -13.53
CA GLY A 153 -12.60 -9.66 -12.74
C GLY A 153 -13.86 -9.57 -11.87
N PRO A 154 -13.79 -8.96 -10.68
CA PRO A 154 -14.94 -8.75 -9.82
C PRO A 154 -15.99 -7.85 -10.49
N ASP A 155 -17.26 -8.09 -10.22
CA ASP A 155 -18.42 -7.45 -10.87
C ASP A 155 -19.48 -6.95 -9.88
N THR A 156 -19.19 -6.96 -8.57
CA THR A 156 -20.14 -6.61 -7.51
C THR A 156 -19.94 -5.21 -6.91
N GLY A 157 -19.19 -4.35 -7.59
CA GLY A 157 -18.79 -3.03 -7.11
C GLY A 157 -17.62 -3.07 -6.14
N TRP A 158 -16.92 -1.95 -5.96
CA TRP A 158 -15.71 -1.88 -5.14
C TRP A 158 -15.95 -2.15 -3.65
N PHE A 159 -17.21 -2.06 -3.21
CA PHE A 159 -17.67 -2.31 -1.85
C PHE A 159 -18.25 -3.72 -1.64
N ALA A 160 -18.39 -4.51 -2.71
CA ALA A 160 -18.81 -5.91 -2.68
C ALA A 160 -19.92 -6.24 -1.67
N TYR A 161 -21.07 -5.54 -1.73
CA TYR A 161 -22.15 -5.75 -0.77
C TYR A 161 -22.68 -7.19 -0.79
N VAL A 162 -23.04 -7.70 0.39
CA VAL A 162 -23.84 -8.92 0.57
C VAL A 162 -25.32 -8.51 0.62
N PRO A 163 -26.27 -9.22 -0.02
CA PRO A 163 -26.18 -10.59 -0.57
C PRO A 163 -25.55 -10.72 -1.96
N LEU A 164 -25.37 -9.63 -2.73
CA LEU A 164 -24.91 -9.71 -4.12
C LEU A 164 -23.56 -10.44 -4.27
N SER A 165 -22.65 -10.25 -3.33
CA SER A 165 -21.33 -10.90 -3.32
C SER A 165 -21.35 -12.29 -2.70
N GLY A 166 -22.51 -12.78 -2.26
CA GLY A 166 -22.69 -14.14 -1.75
C GLY A 166 -22.65 -15.20 -2.87
N PRO A 167 -22.48 -16.49 -2.51
CA PRO A 167 -22.37 -17.57 -3.48
C PRO A 167 -23.65 -17.77 -4.32
N GLU A 168 -24.81 -17.34 -3.80
CA GLU A 168 -26.11 -17.42 -4.48
C GLU A 168 -26.23 -16.46 -5.67
N TYR A 169 -25.74 -15.22 -5.54
CA TYR A 169 -25.93 -14.15 -6.54
C TYR A 169 -24.72 -13.92 -7.43
N ALA A 170 -23.51 -14.17 -6.92
CA ALA A 170 -22.27 -14.08 -7.68
C ALA A 170 -21.60 -15.46 -7.74
N PRO A 171 -22.09 -16.39 -8.60
CA PRO A 171 -21.47 -17.69 -8.76
C PRO A 171 -20.07 -17.55 -9.38
N GLY A 172 -19.13 -18.40 -8.94
CA GLY A 172 -17.75 -18.42 -9.45
C GLY A 172 -16.73 -17.76 -8.51
N LYS A 173 -15.59 -17.37 -9.09
CA LYS A 173 -14.39 -16.93 -8.34
C LYS A 173 -14.09 -15.43 -8.42
N ARG A 174 -14.96 -14.64 -9.04
CA ARG A 174 -14.77 -13.19 -9.25
C ARG A 174 -14.68 -12.40 -7.94
N VAL A 175 -15.60 -12.66 -7.02
CA VAL A 175 -15.60 -12.05 -5.68
C VAL A 175 -14.41 -12.55 -4.85
N ASP A 176 -14.03 -13.83 -5.00
CA ASP A 176 -12.88 -14.41 -4.30
C ASP A 176 -11.57 -13.73 -4.75
N VAL A 177 -11.45 -13.40 -6.04
CA VAL A 177 -10.33 -12.60 -6.57
C VAL A 177 -10.27 -11.24 -5.89
N TRP A 178 -11.39 -10.54 -5.77
CA TRP A 178 -11.45 -9.23 -5.11
C TRP A 178 -11.09 -9.30 -3.63
N ALA A 179 -11.62 -10.27 -2.88
CA ALA A 179 -11.31 -10.45 -1.47
C ALA A 179 -9.79 -10.63 -1.26
N GLN A 180 -9.15 -11.42 -2.13
CA GLN A 180 -7.71 -11.65 -2.06
C GLN A 180 -6.88 -10.41 -2.47
N VAL A 181 -7.36 -9.58 -3.41
CA VAL A 181 -6.74 -8.28 -3.73
C VAL A 181 -6.73 -7.39 -2.49
N VAL A 182 -7.87 -7.29 -1.79
CA VAL A 182 -7.98 -6.52 -0.55
C VAL A 182 -6.96 -7.00 0.47
N THR A 183 -6.84 -8.32 0.69
CA THR A 183 -5.85 -8.89 1.62
C THR A 183 -4.41 -8.47 1.27
N PHE A 184 -4.03 -8.54 -0.01
CA PHE A 184 -2.68 -8.16 -0.43
C PHE A 184 -2.42 -6.67 -0.19
N THR A 185 -3.34 -5.80 -0.64
CA THR A 185 -3.19 -4.36 -0.45
C THR A 185 -3.19 -3.95 1.02
N GLU A 186 -3.92 -4.70 1.85
CA GLU A 186 -3.99 -4.46 3.28
C GLU A 186 -2.69 -4.79 4.00
N ILE A 187 -2.12 -5.97 3.72
CA ILE A 187 -0.83 -6.35 4.29
C ILE A 187 0.23 -5.30 3.93
N ALA A 188 0.24 -4.83 2.67
CA ALA A 188 1.15 -3.79 2.24
C ALA A 188 0.93 -2.45 2.97
N ALA A 189 -0.32 -2.03 3.16
CA ALA A 189 -0.66 -0.79 3.86
C ALA A 189 -0.31 -0.85 5.35
N LEU A 190 -0.59 -1.97 6.02
CA LEU A 190 -0.26 -2.18 7.44
C LEU A 190 1.26 -2.15 7.66
N VAL A 191 2.01 -2.78 6.76
CA VAL A 191 3.48 -2.71 6.76
C VAL A 191 3.95 -1.27 6.67
N ALA A 192 3.44 -0.50 5.69
CA ALA A 192 3.82 0.90 5.51
C ALA A 192 3.47 1.76 6.74
N ALA A 193 2.29 1.57 7.33
CA ALA A 193 1.86 2.28 8.53
C ALA A 193 2.76 2.01 9.74
N ILE A 194 3.03 0.73 10.05
CA ILE A 194 3.90 0.35 11.17
C ILE A 194 5.30 0.94 10.98
N GLU A 195 5.83 0.85 9.76
CA GLU A 195 7.14 1.38 9.43
C GLU A 195 7.21 2.90 9.60
N MET A 196 6.22 3.64 9.12
CA MET A 196 6.16 5.09 9.29
C MET A 196 6.00 5.48 10.77
N ILE A 197 5.14 4.79 11.53
CA ILE A 197 4.98 5.03 12.98
C ILE A 197 6.32 4.87 13.70
N VAL A 198 7.01 3.75 13.50
CA VAL A 198 8.28 3.47 14.19
C VAL A 198 9.38 4.42 13.73
N THR A 199 9.48 4.69 12.43
CA THR A 199 10.48 5.62 11.86
C THR A 199 10.29 7.03 12.43
N ILE A 200 9.06 7.54 12.41
CA ILE A 200 8.75 8.88 12.93
C ILE A 200 8.93 8.93 14.43
N LEU A 201 8.57 7.89 15.21
CA LEU A 201 8.61 7.96 16.67
C LEU A 201 10.00 7.68 17.28
N LYS A 202 10.79 6.80 16.66
CA LYS A 202 12.01 6.25 17.26
C LYS A 202 13.30 6.59 16.51
N MET A 203 13.25 7.01 15.25
CA MET A 203 14.46 7.22 14.43
C MET A 203 14.72 8.69 14.06
N ARG A 204 14.05 9.64 14.69
CA ARG A 204 14.31 11.07 14.45
C ARG A 204 15.72 11.46 14.85
N ALA A 205 16.24 12.50 14.19
CA ALA A 205 17.51 13.11 14.54
C ALA A 205 17.56 13.56 16.02
N PRO A 206 18.71 13.41 16.70
CA PRO A 206 18.88 13.89 18.07
C PRO A 206 18.52 15.38 18.21
N GLY A 207 17.74 15.72 19.24
CA GLY A 207 17.28 17.10 19.49
C GLY A 207 15.97 17.49 18.78
N MET A 208 15.42 16.63 17.91
CA MET A 208 14.11 16.84 17.29
C MET A 208 12.98 16.32 18.19
N SER A 209 12.36 17.23 18.95
CA SER A 209 11.14 16.92 19.70
C SER A 209 9.94 16.75 18.76
N LEU A 210 8.90 16.05 19.23
CA LEU A 210 7.70 15.76 18.43
C LEU A 210 7.01 17.06 17.95
N ASN A 211 7.00 18.11 18.77
CA ASN A 211 6.40 19.40 18.40
C ASN A 211 7.21 20.19 17.36
N ARG A 212 8.39 19.71 16.96
CA ARG A 212 9.27 20.36 15.98
C ARG A 212 9.37 19.61 14.66
N ILE A 213 8.71 18.45 14.52
CA ILE A 213 8.71 17.73 13.23
C ILE A 213 7.87 18.51 12.20
N PRO A 214 8.19 18.43 10.90
CA PRO A 214 7.42 19.09 9.85
C PRO A 214 5.95 18.67 9.86
N LEU A 215 5.05 19.59 9.45
CA LEU A 215 3.61 19.33 9.44
C LEU A 215 3.24 18.10 8.60
N TYR A 216 3.93 17.87 7.49
CA TYR A 216 3.74 16.68 6.66
C TYR A 216 4.09 15.38 7.41
N VAL A 217 5.15 15.38 8.22
CA VAL A 217 5.51 14.21 9.04
C VAL A 217 4.46 13.96 10.11
N TRP A 218 3.91 15.03 10.70
CA TRP A 218 2.79 14.95 11.62
C TRP A 218 1.53 14.36 10.97
N SER A 219 1.16 14.83 9.78
CA SER A 219 -0.02 14.30 9.09
C SER A 219 0.14 12.82 8.76
N ILE A 220 1.33 12.41 8.28
CA ILE A 220 1.57 10.98 7.99
C ILE A 220 1.60 10.13 9.25
N LEU A 221 2.05 10.66 10.40
CA LEU A 221 1.94 9.94 11.67
C LEU A 221 0.48 9.64 12.02
N VAL A 222 -0.41 10.65 11.90
CA VAL A 222 -1.85 10.48 12.15
C VAL A 222 -2.45 9.48 11.15
N VAL A 223 -2.19 9.66 9.86
CA VAL A 223 -2.62 8.74 8.79
C VAL A 223 -2.18 7.31 9.06
N SER A 224 -0.93 7.10 9.49
CA SER A 224 -0.42 5.75 9.78
C SER A 224 -1.16 5.09 10.94
N PHE A 225 -1.55 5.84 11.98
CA PHE A 225 -2.40 5.31 13.04
C PHE A 225 -3.82 5.01 12.54
N MET A 226 -4.39 5.86 11.68
CA MET A 226 -5.70 5.59 11.09
C MET A 226 -5.68 4.31 10.26
N ILE A 227 -4.64 4.09 9.44
CA ILE A 227 -4.45 2.85 8.67
C ILE A 227 -4.39 1.65 9.63
N LEU A 228 -3.58 1.74 10.69
CA LEU A 228 -3.41 0.64 11.65
C LEU A 228 -4.73 0.19 12.31
N PHE A 229 -5.65 1.12 12.59
CA PHE A 229 -6.93 0.82 13.25
C PHE A 229 -8.10 0.56 12.30
N ALA A 230 -8.11 1.18 11.12
CA ALA A 230 -9.21 1.06 10.16
C ALA A 230 -9.07 -0.20 9.29
N MET A 231 -7.86 -0.48 8.80
CA MET A 231 -7.62 -1.56 7.84
C MET A 231 -8.04 -2.95 8.33
N PRO A 232 -7.77 -3.37 9.59
CA PRO A 232 -8.14 -4.72 10.05
C PRO A 232 -9.64 -5.04 9.95
N SER A 233 -10.49 -4.01 9.93
CA SER A 233 -11.94 -4.18 9.80
C SER A 233 -12.33 -4.71 8.41
N VAL A 234 -11.67 -4.24 7.34
CA VAL A 234 -11.94 -4.71 5.98
C VAL A 234 -11.34 -6.09 5.70
N ALA A 235 -10.17 -6.43 6.28
CA ALA A 235 -9.68 -7.82 6.29
C ALA A 235 -10.71 -8.76 6.89
N MET A 236 -11.25 -8.39 8.05
CA MET A 236 -12.20 -9.22 8.76
C MET A 236 -13.47 -9.43 7.92
N ALA A 237 -14.06 -8.35 7.38
CA ALA A 237 -15.24 -8.45 6.55
C ALA A 237 -14.98 -9.27 5.27
N SER A 238 -13.98 -8.88 4.48
CA SER A 238 -13.72 -9.46 3.16
C SER A 238 -13.08 -10.86 3.23
N THR A 239 -11.96 -10.98 3.94
CA THR A 239 -11.11 -12.17 3.92
C THR A 239 -11.57 -13.20 4.93
N MET A 240 -11.93 -12.79 6.15
CA MET A 240 -12.34 -13.75 7.17
C MET A 240 -13.81 -14.13 7.07
N MET A 241 -14.71 -13.21 6.72
CA MET A 241 -16.14 -13.53 6.75
C MET A 241 -16.65 -13.88 5.35
N LEU A 242 -16.48 -12.99 4.37
CA LEU A 242 -17.05 -13.20 3.03
C LEU A 242 -16.34 -14.34 2.28
N ALA A 243 -15.00 -14.41 2.34
CA ALA A 243 -14.29 -15.51 1.72
C ALA A 243 -14.59 -16.86 2.41
N MET A 244 -14.78 -16.89 3.75
CA MET A 244 -15.19 -18.12 4.44
C MET A 244 -16.62 -18.53 4.10
N ASP A 245 -17.55 -17.58 3.96
CA ASP A 245 -18.93 -17.87 3.53
C ASP A 245 -18.95 -18.49 2.12
N ARG A 246 -18.00 -18.11 1.26
CA ARG A 246 -17.90 -18.60 -0.12
C ARG A 246 -17.06 -19.88 -0.29
N LEU A 247 -15.98 -20.03 0.48
CA LEU A 247 -15.01 -21.13 0.32
C LEU A 247 -15.22 -22.29 1.29
N VAL A 248 -15.64 -21.97 2.52
CA VAL A 248 -15.79 -22.93 3.63
C VAL A 248 -17.26 -23.10 4.02
N ALA A 249 -18.17 -22.40 3.34
CA ALA A 249 -19.62 -22.42 3.58
C ALA A 249 -20.00 -22.02 5.02
N THR A 250 -19.31 -21.03 5.59
CA THR A 250 -19.82 -20.35 6.79
C THR A 250 -21.06 -19.52 6.48
N HIS A 251 -21.71 -19.01 7.53
CA HIS A 251 -22.98 -18.29 7.42
C HIS A 251 -22.97 -16.96 8.18
N PHE A 252 -21.91 -16.16 8.02
CA PHE A 252 -21.82 -14.86 8.68
C PHE A 252 -22.85 -13.86 8.14
N PHE A 253 -23.06 -13.85 6.82
CA PHE A 253 -23.91 -12.87 6.16
C PHE A 253 -25.18 -13.48 5.53
N ASN A 254 -25.35 -14.80 5.63
CA ASN A 254 -26.53 -15.49 5.10
C ASN A 254 -27.73 -15.38 6.05
N ARG A 255 -28.76 -14.60 5.68
CA ARG A 255 -29.97 -14.43 6.50
C ARG A 255 -30.74 -15.72 6.76
N ALA A 256 -30.76 -16.65 5.81
CA ALA A 256 -31.53 -17.89 5.95
C ALA A 256 -31.01 -18.76 7.11
N GLU A 257 -29.70 -18.66 7.38
CA GLU A 257 -28.98 -19.45 8.39
C GLU A 257 -28.65 -18.62 9.65
N GLY A 258 -29.29 -17.44 9.81
CA GLY A 258 -29.15 -16.57 10.99
C GLY A 258 -28.05 -15.51 10.94
N GLY A 259 -27.34 -15.36 9.81
CA GLY A 259 -26.38 -14.30 9.56
C GLY A 259 -27.01 -12.94 9.25
N ASP A 260 -26.23 -11.86 9.32
CA ASP A 260 -26.71 -10.49 9.10
C ASP A 260 -25.95 -9.76 7.97
N PRO A 261 -26.59 -9.49 6.81
CA PRO A 261 -26.00 -8.68 5.75
C PRO A 261 -25.64 -7.24 6.15
N LEU A 262 -26.30 -6.67 7.16
CA LEU A 262 -25.96 -5.32 7.64
C LEU A 262 -24.60 -5.29 8.36
N LEU A 263 -24.17 -6.42 8.93
CA LEU A 263 -22.86 -6.56 9.54
C LEU A 263 -21.74 -6.23 8.53
N TRP A 264 -21.90 -6.63 7.27
CA TRP A 264 -20.96 -6.25 6.20
C TRP A 264 -20.86 -4.73 6.07
N GLN A 265 -21.99 -4.03 6.02
CA GLN A 265 -22.00 -2.58 5.85
C GLN A 265 -21.34 -1.87 7.04
N HIS A 266 -21.62 -2.33 8.26
CA HIS A 266 -21.01 -1.76 9.45
C HIS A 266 -19.49 -1.95 9.47
N LEU A 267 -18.98 -3.15 9.18
CA LEU A 267 -17.54 -3.41 9.16
C LEU A 267 -16.86 -2.71 7.98
N PHE A 268 -17.44 -2.80 6.78
CA PHE A 268 -16.88 -2.18 5.59
C PHE A 268 -16.80 -0.65 5.73
N TRP A 269 -17.84 0.00 6.25
CA TRP A 269 -17.83 1.46 6.42
C TRP A 269 -17.11 1.94 7.68
N PHE A 270 -16.93 1.09 8.69
CA PHE A 270 -16.00 1.36 9.78
C PHE A 270 -14.57 1.53 9.26
N PHE A 271 -14.20 0.78 8.22
CA PHE A 271 -12.97 1.00 7.45
C PHE A 271 -13.09 2.16 6.45
N GLY A 272 -14.13 2.15 5.62
CA GLY A 272 -14.22 2.99 4.43
C GLY A 272 -14.33 4.49 4.72
N HIS A 273 -14.93 4.89 5.86
CA HIS A 273 -14.98 6.30 6.20
C HIS A 273 -13.64 6.84 6.72
N PRO A 274 -12.92 6.17 7.64
CA PRO A 274 -11.53 6.52 7.94
C PRO A 274 -10.60 6.51 6.73
N GLU A 275 -10.78 5.56 5.81
CA GLU A 275 -9.96 5.45 4.59
C GLU A 275 -10.03 6.70 3.71
N VAL A 276 -11.19 7.34 3.57
CA VAL A 276 -11.29 8.57 2.77
C VAL A 276 -10.64 9.80 3.42
N TYR A 277 -10.29 9.73 4.71
CA TYR A 277 -9.49 10.76 5.39
C TYR A 277 -7.99 10.48 5.36
N ILE A 278 -7.61 9.23 5.13
CA ILE A 278 -6.22 8.78 4.99
C ILE A 278 -5.63 9.33 3.70
#